data_AF-A0A9E2ZHG2-F1
#
_entry.id   AF-A0A9E2ZHG2-F1
#
_cell.length_a   1.000
_cell.length_b   1.000
_cell.length_c   1.000
_cell.angle_alpha   90.00
_cell.angle_beta   90.00
_cell.angle_gamma   90.00
#
_symmetry.space_group_name_H-M   'P 1'
#
loop_
_entity.id
_entity.type
_entity.pdbx_description
1 polymer ?
#
loop_
_entity_poly.entity_id
_entity_poly.type
_entity_poly.pdbx_seq_one_letter_code
_entity_poly.pdbx_strand_id
1 'polypeptide(L)'
;GLLSAPLAVQFEGYGSPGPGRWITIYADSQHVFAAIAGLAFDTADWGGPNIPAGSGPRWRYNPTGNLADGGDYVVRHPSGL
;
A
#
# COMPACT_ATOMS: atom_id res chain seq x y z
N GLY A 1 -24.11 5.32 -1.28
CA GLY A 1 -23.81 4.17 -0.43
C GLY A 1 -22.39 4.32 0.08
N LEU A 2 -22.19 4.16 1.38
CA LEU A 2 -20.87 4.12 2.00
C LEU A 2 -20.47 2.65 2.16
N LEU A 3 -19.19 2.35 2.03
CA LEU A 3 -18.65 1.06 2.45
C LEU A 3 -18.83 0.94 3.97
N SER A 4 -19.25 -0.24 4.43
CA SER A 4 -19.36 -0.54 5.86
C SER A 4 -17.99 -0.59 6.55
N ALA A 5 -16.92 -0.83 5.79
CA ALA A 5 -15.52 -0.72 6.19
C ALA A 5 -14.62 -0.58 4.95
N PRO A 6 -13.40 0.00 5.09
CA PRO A 6 -12.37 -0.18 4.07
C PRO A 6 -12.00 -1.67 3.98
N LEU A 7 -11.99 -2.24 2.76
CA LEU A 7 -11.74 -3.66 2.54
C LEU A 7 -10.35 -3.87 1.93
N ALA A 8 -9.34 -4.08 2.78
CA ALA A 8 -7.96 -4.38 2.37
C ALA A 8 -7.87 -5.68 1.55
N VAL A 9 -8.52 -6.74 2.03
CA VAL A 9 -8.52 -8.09 1.43
C VAL A 9 -8.88 -8.13 -0.06
N GLN A 10 -9.72 -7.21 -0.55
CA GLN A 10 -10.11 -7.19 -1.96
C GLN A 10 -8.96 -6.76 -2.88
N PHE A 11 -7.96 -6.04 -2.35
CA PHE A 11 -6.81 -5.59 -3.12
C PHE A 11 -5.78 -6.68 -3.38
N GLU A 12 -5.78 -7.78 -2.61
CA GLU A 12 -4.89 -8.92 -2.88
C GLU A 12 -5.15 -9.55 -4.26
N GLY A 13 -6.38 -9.45 -4.75
CA GLY A 13 -6.80 -9.91 -6.08
C GLY A 13 -6.87 -8.81 -7.15
N TYR A 14 -6.63 -7.54 -6.81
CA TYR A 14 -6.81 -6.43 -7.74
C TYR A 14 -5.75 -6.41 -8.85
N GLY A 15 -6.14 -6.07 -10.08
CA GLY A 15 -5.22 -5.87 -11.20
C GLY A 15 -4.38 -7.11 -11.54
N SER A 16 -3.15 -6.87 -12.00
CA SER A 16 -2.19 -7.91 -12.38
C SER A 16 -1.14 -8.14 -11.27
N PRO A 17 -0.61 -9.36 -11.13
CA PRO A 17 0.43 -9.66 -10.15
C PRO A 17 1.75 -8.95 -10.47
N GLY A 18 2.50 -8.61 -9.42
CA GLY A 18 3.82 -8.01 -9.50
C GLY A 18 3.82 -6.48 -9.50
N PRO A 19 5.01 -5.86 -9.45
CA PRO A 19 5.16 -4.41 -9.46
C PRO A 19 4.78 -3.81 -10.81
N GLY A 20 4.13 -2.65 -10.78
CA GLY A 20 3.79 -1.88 -11.98
C GLY A 20 4.82 -0.79 -12.26
N ARG A 21 4.79 -0.24 -13.48
CA ARG A 21 5.75 0.79 -13.90
C ARG A 21 5.62 2.08 -13.11
N TRP A 22 4.38 2.54 -12.94
CA TRP A 22 4.08 3.79 -12.25
C TRP A 22 3.39 3.59 -10.92
N ILE A 23 2.60 2.53 -10.79
CA ILE A 23 1.78 2.23 -9.63
C ILE A 23 2.05 0.79 -9.22
N THR A 24 2.47 0.60 -7.98
CA THR A 24 2.56 -0.71 -7.33
C THR A 24 1.72 -0.67 -6.06
N ILE A 25 0.86 -1.65 -5.89
CA ILE A 25 -0.01 -1.82 -4.72
C ILE A 25 0.56 -2.97 -3.90
N TYR A 26 0.67 -2.75 -2.61
CA TYR A 26 1.02 -3.76 -1.62
C TYR A 26 -0.21 -3.97 -0.75
N ALA A 27 -0.71 -5.20 -0.71
CA ALA A 27 -1.95 -5.53 -0.03
C ALA A 27 -1.81 -6.84 0.74
N ASP A 28 -2.35 -6.88 1.94
CA ASP A 28 -2.63 -8.11 2.66
C ASP A 28 -4.06 -8.06 3.24
N SER A 29 -4.41 -9.04 4.07
CA SER A 29 -5.74 -9.10 4.68
C SER A 29 -6.07 -7.92 5.61
N GLN A 30 -5.07 -7.16 6.09
CA GLN A 30 -5.21 -6.11 7.10
C GLN A 30 -4.92 -4.71 6.55
N HIS A 31 -3.98 -4.55 5.62
CA HIS A 31 -3.48 -3.26 5.19
C HIS A 31 -3.23 -3.16 3.68
N VAL A 32 -3.37 -1.95 3.15
CA VAL A 32 -3.07 -1.63 1.75
C VAL A 32 -2.36 -0.30 1.67
N PHE A 33 -1.26 -0.26 0.92
CA PHE A 33 -0.61 0.98 0.52
C PHE A 33 -0.16 0.90 -0.94
N ALA A 34 0.17 2.05 -1.53
CA ALA A 34 0.61 2.10 -2.93
C ALA A 34 1.89 2.90 -3.09
N ALA A 35 2.83 2.41 -3.88
CA ALA A 35 3.93 3.20 -4.42
C ALA A 35 3.50 3.79 -5.78
N ILE A 36 3.51 5.11 -5.90
CA ILE A 36 3.12 5.86 -7.10
C ILE A 36 4.29 6.76 -7.49
N ALA A 37 4.82 6.58 -8.70
CA ALA A 37 5.98 7.31 -9.22
C ALA A 37 7.18 7.33 -8.25
N GLY A 38 7.40 6.23 -7.52
CA GLY A 38 8.49 6.09 -6.56
C GLY A 38 8.20 6.63 -5.15
N LEU A 39 7.00 7.12 -4.86
CA LEU A 39 6.60 7.58 -3.53
C LEU A 39 5.51 6.67 -2.95
N ALA A 40 5.62 6.28 -1.69
CA ALA A 40 4.55 5.55 -1.01
C ALA A 40 3.44 6.50 -0.56
N PHE A 41 2.20 6.16 -0.88
CA PHE A 41 0.98 6.73 -0.34
C PHE A 41 0.36 5.73 0.63
N ASP A 42 0.30 6.11 1.90
CA ASP A 42 -0.15 5.24 2.97
C ASP A 42 -0.89 6.02 4.07
N THR A 43 -1.91 5.39 4.64
CA THR A 43 -2.70 5.88 5.77
C THR A 43 -2.30 5.28 7.12
N ALA A 44 -1.32 4.36 7.17
CA ALA A 44 -0.84 3.80 8.42
C ALA A 44 -0.38 4.91 9.36
N ASP A 45 -0.90 4.87 10.58
CA ASP A 45 -0.64 5.83 11.63
C ASP A 45 0.55 5.44 12.51
N TRP A 46 0.83 4.14 12.62
CA TRP A 46 1.95 3.64 13.40
C TRP A 46 3.25 3.83 12.62
N GLY A 47 4.27 4.32 13.33
CA GLY A 47 5.60 4.50 12.76
C GLY A 47 6.37 3.19 12.74
N GLY A 48 7.22 3.04 11.73
CA GLY A 48 8.13 1.92 11.57
C GLY A 48 9.59 2.36 11.52
N PRO A 49 10.54 1.41 11.42
CA PRO A 49 11.98 1.72 11.35
C PRO A 49 12.35 2.74 10.26
N ASN A 50 11.54 2.81 9.20
CA ASN A 50 11.75 3.65 8.03
C ASN A 50 10.71 4.76 7.87
N ILE A 51 9.79 4.91 8.83
CA ILE A 51 8.54 5.66 8.61
C ILE A 51 8.07 6.40 9.85
N PRO A 52 7.93 7.74 9.79
CA PRO A 52 7.42 8.52 10.92
C PRO A 52 5.96 8.20 11.24
N ALA A 53 5.65 8.08 12.54
CA ALA A 53 4.28 7.91 13.03
C ALA A 53 3.39 9.14 12.76
N GLY A 54 2.07 8.94 12.78
CA GLY A 54 1.04 9.96 12.89
C GLY A 54 -0.13 9.79 11.91
N SER A 55 -1.16 10.62 12.03
CA SER A 55 -2.43 10.44 11.31
C SER A 55 -2.42 10.82 9.82
N GLY A 56 -3.29 10.14 9.06
CA GLY A 56 -3.76 10.54 7.74
C GLY A 56 -3.05 9.86 6.55
N PRO A 57 -3.56 10.08 5.33
CA PRO A 57 -2.85 9.71 4.11
C PRO A 57 -1.60 10.56 3.92
N ARG A 58 -0.46 9.92 3.66
CA ARG A 58 0.85 10.58 3.59
C ARG A 58 1.67 10.08 2.42
N TRP A 59 2.47 10.97 1.86
CA TRP A 59 3.50 10.65 0.88
C TRP A 59 4.85 10.41 1.57
N ARG A 60 5.53 9.34 1.20
CA ARG A 60 6.81 8.91 1.78
C ARG A 60 7.83 8.64 0.67
N TYR A 61 9.06 9.11 0.86
CA TYR A 61 10.14 8.98 -0.14
C TYR A 61 10.69 7.56 -0.29
N ASN A 62 10.54 6.72 0.74
CA ASN A 62 10.90 5.32 0.66
C ASN A 62 9.65 4.49 0.30
N PRO A 63 9.50 4.05 -0.97
CA PRO A 63 8.28 3.39 -1.43
C PRO A 63 8.08 1.99 -0.84
N THR A 64 9.13 1.36 -0.31
CA THR A 64 9.08 0.02 0.29
C THR A 64 9.31 0.04 1.80
N GLY A 65 9.43 1.23 2.41
CA GLY A 65 9.70 1.36 3.85
C GLY A 65 8.67 0.64 4.73
N ASN A 66 7.41 0.65 4.27
CA ASN A 66 6.26 -0.04 4.87
C ASN A 66 6.37 -1.56 4.96
N LEU A 67 7.20 -2.18 4.10
CA LEU A 67 7.39 -3.63 4.16
C LEU A 67 8.19 -4.06 5.40
N ALA A 68 8.90 -3.12 6.04
CA ALA A 68 9.62 -3.40 7.28
C ALA A 68 8.71 -3.53 8.51
N ASP A 69 7.43 -3.15 8.40
CA ASP A 69 6.47 -3.21 9.50
C ASP A 69 5.93 -4.64 9.73
N GLY A 70 6.29 -5.58 8.85
CA GLY A 70 5.78 -6.95 8.81
C GLY A 70 4.49 -7.06 7.99
N GLY A 71 4.00 -8.29 7.80
CA GLY A 71 2.85 -8.60 6.95
C GLY A 71 3.22 -9.38 5.69
N ASP A 72 2.24 -10.08 5.13
CA ASP A 72 2.41 -10.95 3.97
C ASP A 72 1.87 -10.26 2.70
N TYR A 73 2.37 -9.05 2.43
CA TYR A 73 1.89 -8.24 1.31
C TYR A 73 2.09 -8.91 -0.04
N VAL A 74 0.98 -9.13 -0.76
CA VAL A 74 1.04 -9.42 -2.19
C VAL A 74 1.24 -8.13 -2.99
N VAL A 75 2.00 -8.25 -4.07
CA VAL A 75 2.32 -7.12 -4.95
C VAL A 75 1.41 -7.17 -6.16
N ARG A 76 0.72 -6.06 -6.43
CA ARG A 76 -0.24 -5.90 -7.53
C ARG A 76 -0.01 -4.59 -8.27
N HIS A 77 -0.54 -4.47 -9.47
CA HIS A 77 -0.61 -3.19 -10.18
C HIS A 77 -1.88 -3.08 -11.05
N PRO A 78 -2.37 -1.86 -11.33
CA PRO A 78 -3.44 -1.66 -12.30
C PRO A 78 -3.04 -2.18 -13.69
N SER A 79 -3.83 -3.07 -14.27
CA SER A 79 -3.54 -3.62 -15.59
C SER A 79 -3.61 -2.53 -16.67
N GLY A 80 -2.62 -2.48 -17.57
CA GLY A 80 -2.59 -1.53 -18.69
C GLY A 80 -1.96 -0.17 -18.37
N LEU A 81 -1.28 -0.03 -17.23
CA LEU A 81 -0.55 1.17 -16.77
C LEU A 81 0.93 0.90 -16.50
#